data_AF-A0A172Q8H9-F1
#
_entry.id   AF-A0A172Q8H9-F1
#
_cell.length_a   1.000
_cell.length_b   1.000
_cell.length_c   1.000
_cell.angle_alpha   90.00
_cell.angle_beta   90.00
_cell.angle_gamma   90.00
#
_symmetry.space_group_name_H-M   'P 1'
#
loop_
_entity.id
_entity.type
_entity.pdbx_description
1 polymer ?
#
loop_
_entity_poly.entity_id
_entity_poly.type
_entity_poly.pdbx_seq_one_letter_code
_entity_poly.pdbx_strand_id
1 'polypeptide(L)'
;MSKLQKRFIIGFNFALLAVFLDISMLIFLRTVDSQGVFQTSERKWLTFFMWLLCYAFIWICQGLIYLGFLYFKKLKNGKEIN
;
A
#
# COMPACT_ATOMS: atom_id res chain seq x y z
N MET A 1 6.17 17.23 -12.48
CA MET A 1 5.53 15.95 -12.82
C MET A 1 4.75 16.13 -14.09
N SER A 2 4.92 15.23 -15.06
CA SER A 2 4.09 15.22 -16.26
C SER A 2 2.64 14.82 -15.92
N LYS A 3 1.66 15.23 -16.74
CA LYS A 3 0.24 14.85 -16.55
C LYS A 3 0.05 13.32 -16.52
N LEU A 4 0.89 12.60 -17.25
CA LEU A 4 0.92 11.13 -17.29
C LEU A 4 1.34 10.52 -15.94
N GLN A 5 2.39 11.07 -15.30
CA GLN A 5 2.86 10.60 -13.99
C GLN A 5 1.79 10.75 -12.91
N LYS A 6 1.07 11.89 -12.91
CA LYS A 6 -0.05 12.09 -11.96
C LYS A 6 -1.16 11.06 -12.16
N ARG A 7 -1.56 10.81 -13.41
CA ARG A 7 -2.58 9.80 -13.73
C ARG A 7 -2.15 8.39 -13.33
N PHE A 8 -0.88 8.05 -13.53
CA PHE A 8 -0.33 6.75 -13.14
C PHE A 8 -0.35 6.55 -11.62
N ILE A 9 0.06 7.57 -10.84
CA ILE A 9 0.03 7.51 -9.37
C ILE A 9 -1.40 7.34 -8.85
N ILE A 10 -2.36 8.06 -9.41
CA ILE A 10 -3.78 7.93 -9.04
C ILE A 10 -4.29 6.52 -9.36
N GLY A 11 -4.01 6.01 -10.56
CA GLY A 11 -4.39 4.65 -10.96
C GLY A 11 -3.76 3.58 -10.07
N PHE A 12 -2.48 3.74 -9.72
CA PHE A 12 -1.76 2.82 -8.84
C PHE A 12 -2.35 2.81 -7.42
N ASN A 13 -2.65 3.99 -6.86
CA ASN A 13 -3.32 4.09 -5.55
C ASN A 13 -4.71 3.44 -5.57
N PHE A 14 -5.47 3.62 -6.65
CA PHE A 14 -6.79 2.99 -6.79
C PHE A 14 -6.67 1.47 -6.90
N ALA A 15 -5.71 0.96 -7.67
CA ALA A 15 -5.46 -0.48 -7.78
C ALA A 15 -5.04 -1.08 -6.43
N LEU A 16 -4.14 -0.43 -5.70
CA LEU A 16 -3.75 -0.84 -4.35
C LEU A 16 -4.94 -0.89 -3.39
N LEU A 17 -5.82 0.12 -3.43
CA LEU A 17 -7.02 0.16 -2.62
C LEU A 17 -7.99 -0.98 -2.99
N ALA A 18 -8.19 -1.24 -4.28
CA ALA A 18 -9.05 -2.32 -4.75
C ALA A 18 -8.54 -3.69 -4.27
N VAL A 19 -7.23 -3.95 -4.38
CA VAL A 19 -6.59 -5.18 -3.88
C VAL A 19 -6.71 -5.28 -2.37
N PHE A 20 -6.53 -4.18 -1.64
CA PHE A 20 -6.70 -4.16 -0.19
C PHE A 20 -8.12 -4.56 0.22
N LEU A 21 -9.13 -4.00 -0.43
CA LEU A 21 -10.54 -4.29 -0.16
C LEU A 21 -10.91 -5.72 -0.53
N ASP A 22 -10.46 -6.21 -1.69
CA ASP A 22 -10.72 -7.57 -2.15
C ASP A 22 -10.17 -8.62 -1.17
N ILE A 23 -8.91 -8.48 -0.77
CA ILE A 23 -8.28 -9.39 0.20
C ILE A 23 -8.93 -9.26 1.57
N SER A 24 -9.30 -8.05 2.00
CA SER A 24 -10.03 -7.86 3.26
C SER A 24 -11.37 -8.59 3.24
N MET A 25 -12.12 -8.49 2.14
CA MET A 25 -13.38 -9.22 1.94
C MET A 25 -13.16 -10.74 1.97
N LEU A 26 -12.12 -11.24 1.29
CA LEU A 26 -11.76 -12.66 1.30
C LEU A 26 -11.44 -13.18 2.71
N ILE A 27 -10.72 -12.40 3.55
CA ILE A 27 -10.41 -12.78 4.94
C ILE A 27 -11.69 -12.99 5.76
N PHE A 28 -12.70 -12.14 5.58
CA PHE A 28 -13.94 -12.24 6.35
C PHE A 28 -14.93 -13.26 5.79
N LEU A 29 -15.00 -13.40 4.46
CA LEU A 29 -15.89 -14.38 3.80
C LEU A 29 -15.41 -15.82 3.96
N ARG A 30 -14.10 -16.03 4.10
CA ARG A 30 -13.56 -17.37 4.29
C ARG A 30 -14.03 -17.96 5.61
N THR A 31 -14.63 -19.14 5.56
CA THR A 31 -15.11 -19.86 6.77
C THR A 31 -14.09 -20.85 7.28
N VAL A 32 -13.28 -21.41 6.38
CA VAL A 32 -12.35 -22.51 6.66
C VAL A 32 -10.97 -22.15 6.10
N ASP A 33 -9.93 -22.29 6.91
CA ASP A 33 -8.55 -22.06 6.48
C ASP A 33 -8.04 -23.19 5.56
N SER A 34 -6.86 -23.02 4.96
CA SER A 34 -6.15 -23.98 4.11
C SER A 34 -5.94 -25.34 4.77
N GLN A 35 -5.95 -25.40 6.11
CA GLN A 35 -5.78 -26.59 6.92
C GLN A 35 -7.12 -27.26 7.31
N GLY A 36 -8.27 -26.80 6.78
CA GLY A 36 -9.58 -27.35 7.12
C GLY A 36 -10.13 -26.90 8.48
N VAL A 37 -9.46 -25.97 9.17
CA VAL A 37 -9.87 -25.46 10.49
C VAL A 37 -10.83 -24.29 10.33
N PHE A 38 -11.93 -24.31 11.09
CA PHE A 38 -12.88 -23.19 11.15
C PHE A 38 -12.20 -21.91 11.67
N GLN A 39 -12.39 -20.83 10.93
CA GLN A 39 -11.79 -19.55 11.22
C GLN A 39 -12.65 -18.81 12.24
N THR A 40 -12.16 -18.68 13.47
CA THR A 40 -12.82 -17.90 14.53
C THR A 40 -12.76 -16.41 14.22
N SER A 41 -13.69 -15.63 14.77
CA SER A 41 -13.71 -14.16 14.60
C SER A 41 -12.37 -13.53 14.99
N GLU A 42 -11.75 -13.97 16.09
CA GLU A 42 -10.45 -13.48 16.54
C GLU A 42 -9.33 -13.72 15.53
N ARG A 43 -9.26 -14.92 14.93
CA ARG A 43 -8.27 -15.22 13.88
C ARG A 43 -8.47 -14.35 12.65
N LYS A 44 -9.72 -14.10 12.24
CA LYS A 44 -10.03 -13.21 11.11
C LYS A 44 -9.54 -11.78 11.38
N TRP A 45 -9.81 -11.25 12.57
CA TRP A 45 -9.32 -9.93 12.97
C TRP A 45 -7.79 -9.87 13.00
N LEU A 46 -7.11 -10.89 13.55
CA LEU A 46 -5.65 -10.92 13.59
C LEU A 46 -5.03 -10.93 12.19
N THR A 47 -5.56 -11.76 11.27
CA THR A 47 -5.12 -11.78 9.87
C THR A 47 -5.41 -10.45 9.18
N PHE A 48 -6.56 -9.84 9.45
CA PHE A 48 -6.91 -8.52 8.92
C PHE A 48 -5.95 -7.43 9.43
N PHE A 49 -5.58 -7.43 10.71
CA PHE A 49 -4.60 -6.47 11.23
C PHE A 49 -3.21 -6.66 10.62
N MET A 50 -2.76 -7.91 10.41
CA MET A 50 -1.52 -8.18 9.68
C MET A 50 -1.60 -7.64 8.24
N TRP A 51 -2.72 -7.87 7.55
CA TRP A 51 -2.96 -7.35 6.21
C TRP A 51 -2.96 -5.80 6.18
N LEU A 52 -3.60 -5.17 7.15
CA LEU A 52 -3.62 -3.72 7.32
C LEU A 52 -2.22 -3.15 7.55
N LEU A 53 -1.38 -3.81 8.35
CA LEU A 53 0.01 -3.42 8.56
C LEU A 53 0.84 -3.51 7.27
N CYS A 54 0.66 -4.58 6.48
CA CYS A 54 1.29 -4.70 5.17
C CYS A 54 0.87 -3.57 4.22
N TYR A 55 -0.42 -3.23 4.18
CA TYR A 55 -0.92 -2.12 3.37
C TYR A 55 -0.34 -0.77 3.83
N ALA A 56 -0.31 -0.52 5.14
CA ALA A 56 0.29 0.68 5.71
C ALA A 56 1.79 0.78 5.39
N PHE A 57 2.51 -0.34 5.42
CA PHE A 57 3.93 -0.39 5.06
C PHE A 57 4.17 0.03 3.60
N ILE A 58 3.37 -0.48 2.65
CA ILE A 58 3.45 -0.07 1.23
C ILE A 58 3.23 1.44 1.09
N TRP A 59 2.24 2.00 1.80
CA TRP A 59 1.98 3.43 1.82
C TRP A 59 3.17 4.26 2.34
N ILE A 60 3.80 3.80 3.42
CA ILE A 60 5.00 4.45 3.99
C ILE A 60 6.14 4.40 2.99
N CYS A 61 6.41 3.25 2.36
CA CYS A 61 7.44 3.11 1.32
C CYS A 61 7.21 4.09 0.16
N GLN A 62 5.97 4.20 -0.32
CA GLN A 62 5.61 5.15 -1.37
C GLN A 62 5.87 6.61 -0.94
N GLY A 63 5.53 6.96 0.30
CA GLY A 63 5.81 8.27 0.88
C GLY A 63 7.32 8.58 0.98
N LEU A 64 8.11 7.60 1.42
CA LEU A 64 9.57 7.71 1.52
C LEU A 64 10.23 7.87 0.15
N ILE A 65 9.80 7.13 -0.86
CA ILE A 65 10.28 7.27 -2.24
C ILE A 65 9.99 8.68 -2.77
N TYR A 66 8.79 9.20 -2.50
CA TYR A 66 8.41 10.55 -2.93
C TYR A 66 9.26 11.63 -2.22
N LEU A 67 9.47 11.51 -0.91
CA LEU A 67 10.33 12.41 -0.14
C LEU A 67 11.78 12.35 -0.62
N GLY A 68 12.32 11.14 -0.86
CA GLY A 68 13.65 10.94 -1.42
C GLY A 68 13.80 11.61 -2.78
N PHE A 69 12.83 11.43 -3.68
CA PHE A 69 12.82 12.09 -4.99
C PHE A 69 12.83 13.63 -4.86
N LEU A 70 12.02 14.20 -3.96
CA LEU A 70 12.02 15.64 -3.71
C LEU A 70 13.36 16.13 -3.16
N TYR A 71 13.97 15.37 -2.24
CA TYR A 71 15.28 15.68 -1.67
C TYR A 71 16.38 15.68 -2.74
N PHE A 72 16.44 14.66 -3.59
CA PHE A 72 17.39 14.60 -4.71
C PHE A 72 17.18 15.74 -5.71
N LYS A 73 15.91 16.08 -6.01
CA LYS A 73 15.61 17.22 -6.88
C LYS A 73 16.10 18.53 -6.27
N LYS A 74 15.95 18.74 -4.96
CA LYS A 74 16.44 19.92 -4.25
C LYS A 74 17.97 19.99 -4.28
N LEU A 75 18.67 18.88 -4.08
CA LEU A 75 20.13 18.82 -4.18
C LEU A 75 20.64 19.15 -5.59
N LYS A 76 19.97 18.64 -6.63
CA LYS A 76 20.33 18.93 -8.03
C LYS A 76 20.16 20.41 -8.36
N ASN A 77 19.04 21.00 -7.95
CA ASN A 77 18.76 22.43 -8.18
C ASN A 77 19.69 23.35 -7.35
N GLY A 78 20.12 22.92 -6.15
CA GLY A 78 21.06 23.69 -5.34
C GLY A 78 22.50 23.68 -5.88
N LYS A 79 22.87 22.71 -6.71
CA LYS A 79 24.17 22.64 -7.39
C LYS A 79 24.26 23.49 -8.67
N GLU A 80 23.14 23.90 -9.27
CA GLU A 80 23.15 24.72 -10.50
C GLU A 80 23.26 26.24 -10.23
N ILE A 81 23.18 26.67 -8.97
CA ILE A 81 23.21 28.11 -8.59
C ILE A 81 24.59 28.51 -8.01
N ASN A 82 25.53 27.57 -7.89
CA ASN A 82 26.89 27.78 -7.39
C ASN A 82 27.91 27.51 -8.50
#